data_AF-A0A2N2K6B9-F1
#
_entry.id   AF-A0A2N2K6B9-F1
#
_cell.length_a   1.000
_cell.length_b   1.000
_cell.length_c   1.000
_cell.angle_alpha   90.00
_cell.angle_beta   90.00
_cell.angle_gamma   90.00
#
_symmetry.space_group_name_H-M   'P 1'
#
loop_
_entity.id
_entity.type
_entity.pdbx_description
1 polymer ?
#
loop_
_entity_poly.entity_id
_entity_poly.type
_entity_poly.pdbx_seq_one_letter_code
_entity_poly.pdbx_strand_id
1 'polypeptide(L)'
;MVRFASIFSQLGALFSRTEFHRVVSEHRAERYIKGYSSWDHFVAMLFCQLAQSKSLREICGGLACTMGKLRHLGMKAAPKKSTL
;
A
#
# COMPACT_ATOMS: atom_id res chain seq x y z
N MET A 1 -6.04 -1.76 -19.73
CA MET A 1 -7.16 -2.10 -18.83
C MET A 1 -6.89 -3.47 -18.25
N VAL A 2 -6.84 -3.62 -16.92
CA VAL A 2 -6.57 -4.91 -16.26
C VAL A 2 -7.81 -5.79 -16.41
N ARG A 3 -7.70 -6.95 -17.07
CA ARG A 3 -8.83 -7.83 -17.40
C ARG A 3 -9.35 -8.63 -16.20
N PHE A 4 -8.47 -8.92 -15.23
CA PHE A 4 -8.77 -9.55 -13.95
C PHE A 4 -7.90 -8.90 -12.87
N ALA A 5 -8.54 -8.25 -11.90
CA ALA A 5 -7.88 -7.58 -10.78
C ALA A 5 -8.34 -8.25 -9.48
N SER A 6 -7.42 -8.44 -8.52
CA SER A 6 -7.79 -8.94 -7.20
C SER A 6 -8.78 -7.99 -6.52
N ILE A 7 -9.59 -8.50 -5.58
CA ILE A 7 -10.50 -7.66 -4.77
C ILE A 7 -9.72 -6.52 -4.10
N PHE A 8 -8.51 -6.79 -3.64
CA PHE A 8 -7.60 -5.79 -3.09
C PHE A 8 -7.29 -4.65 -4.08
N SER A 9 -7.03 -4.98 -5.35
CA SER A 9 -6.76 -4.00 -6.40
C SER A 9 -7.99 -3.16 -6.75
N GLN A 10 -9.18 -3.77 -6.73
CA GLN A 10 -10.45 -3.07 -6.91
C GLN A 10 -10.74 -2.12 -5.74
N LEU A 11 -10.52 -2.57 -4.50
CA LEU A 11 -10.66 -1.74 -3.30
C LEU A 11 -9.66 -0.58 -3.30
N GLY A 12 -8.39 -0.84 -3.67
CA GLY A 12 -7.38 0.22 -3.80
C GLY A 12 -7.78 1.29 -4.84
N ALA A 13 -8.53 0.92 -5.88
CA ALA A 13 -9.03 1.86 -6.88
C ALA A 13 -10.20 2.73 -6.39
N LEU A 14 -10.87 2.38 -5.28
CA LEU A 14 -11.90 3.22 -4.67
C LEU A 14 -11.30 4.47 -4.00
N PHE A 15 -10.03 4.41 -3.61
CA PHE A 15 -9.36 5.52 -2.96
C PHE A 15 -8.71 6.45 -4.00
N SER A 16 -9.18 7.69 -4.06
CA SER A 16 -8.57 8.72 -4.90
C SER A 16 -7.17 9.07 -4.38
N ARG A 17 -6.15 8.76 -5.17
CA ARG A 17 -4.75 9.13 -4.88
C ARG A 17 -4.58 10.64 -4.72
N THR A 18 -5.27 11.41 -5.54
CA THR A 18 -5.17 12.87 -5.55
C THR A 18 -5.67 13.45 -4.23
N GLU A 19 -6.83 12.99 -3.77
CA GLU A 19 -7.39 13.39 -2.47
C GLU A 19 -6.50 12.93 -1.32
N PHE A 20 -5.99 11.69 -1.37
CA PHE A 20 -5.07 11.18 -0.36
C PHE A 20 -3.81 12.05 -0.25
N HIS A 21 -3.16 12.36 -1.37
CA HIS A 21 -1.95 13.19 -1.38
C HIS A 21 -2.24 14.64 -0.95
N ARG A 22 -3.44 15.17 -1.24
CA ARG A 22 -3.87 16.48 -0.73
C ARG A 22 -3.88 16.50 0.81
N VAL A 23 -4.50 15.50 1.43
CA VAL A 23 -4.59 15.38 2.90
C VAL A 23 -3.20 15.16 3.52
N VAL A 24 -2.36 14.32 2.91
CA VAL A 24 -0.98 14.08 3.34
C VAL A 24 -0.15 15.38 3.33
N SER A 25 -0.31 16.20 2.28
CA SER A 25 0.37 17.49 2.15
C SER A 25 -0.11 18.49 3.21
N GLU A 26 -1.43 18.60 3.40
CA GLU A 26 -2.06 19.46 4.40
C GLU A 26 -1.55 19.18 5.81
N HIS A 27 -1.42 17.90 6.17
CA HIS A 27 -0.93 17.46 7.48
C HIS A 27 0.59 17.34 7.56
N ARG A 28 1.32 17.60 6.47
CA ARG A 28 2.78 17.45 6.37
C ARG A 28 3.26 16.06 6.82
N ALA A 29 2.46 15.01 6.57
CA ALA A 29 2.72 13.66 7.06
C ALA A 29 4.01 13.04 6.48
N GLU A 30 4.51 13.57 5.36
CA GLU A 30 5.74 13.11 4.70
C GLU A 30 6.99 13.96 4.99
N ARG A 31 6.97 14.86 6.00
CA ARG A 31 8.09 15.77 6.26
C ARG A 31 9.45 15.09 6.52
N TYR A 32 9.47 13.90 7.12
CA TYR A 32 10.70 13.19 7.49
C TYR A 32 10.78 11.76 6.94
N ILE A 33 9.98 11.43 5.92
CA ILE A 33 9.98 10.07 5.38
C ILE A 33 11.30 9.77 4.66
N LYS A 34 11.77 8.53 4.79
CA LYS A 34 13.00 8.04 4.14
C LYS A 34 12.66 6.87 3.22
N GLY A 35 12.04 7.18 2.08
CA GLY A 35 11.78 6.21 1.02
C GLY A 35 10.56 5.30 1.26
N TYR A 36 9.80 5.49 2.34
CA TYR A 36 8.51 4.83 2.58
C TYR A 36 7.41 5.88 2.67
N SER A 37 6.56 5.94 1.63
CA SER A 37 5.53 6.97 1.53
C SER A 37 4.33 6.66 2.42
N SER A 38 3.55 7.69 2.75
CA SER A 38 2.26 7.50 3.44
C SER A 38 1.31 6.62 2.62
N TRP A 39 1.43 6.66 1.29
CA TRP A 39 0.68 5.77 0.40
C TRP A 39 1.10 4.31 0.54
N ASP A 40 2.41 4.03 0.56
CA ASP A 40 2.93 2.67 0.76
C ASP A 40 2.47 2.10 2.11
N HIS A 41 2.52 2.93 3.16
CA HIS A 41 2.02 2.59 4.48
C HIS A 41 0.52 2.27 4.47
N PHE A 42 -0.28 3.14 3.85
CA PHE A 42 -1.72 2.94 3.73
C PHE A 42 -2.08 1.62 3.05
N VAL A 43 -1.46 1.33 1.89
CA VAL A 43 -1.73 0.10 1.14
C VAL A 43 -1.34 -1.14 1.95
N ALA A 44 -0.23 -1.09 2.68
CA ALA A 44 0.18 -2.22 3.52
C ALA A 44 -0.77 -2.46 4.70
N MET A 45 -1.27 -1.39 5.34
CA MET A 45 -2.27 -1.50 6.40
C MET A 45 -3.62 -1.98 5.87
N LEU A 46 -4.04 -1.52 4.68
CA LEU A 46 -5.24 -2.02 4.02
C LEU A 46 -5.13 -3.52 3.74
N PHE A 47 -3.98 -3.97 3.25
CA PHE A 47 -3.71 -5.40 3.06
C PHE A 47 -3.79 -6.17 4.37
N CYS A 48 -3.18 -5.65 5.45
CA CYS A 48 -3.21 -6.28 6.77
C CYS A 48 -4.64 -6.54 7.25
N GLN A 49 -5.52 -5.54 7.14
CA GLN A 49 -6.92 -5.67 7.57
C GLN A 49 -7.70 -6.69 6.72
N LEU A 50 -7.50 -6.68 5.40
CA LEU A 50 -8.21 -7.58 4.49
C LEU A 50 -7.72 -9.03 4.57
N ALA A 51 -6.41 -9.21 4.74
CA ALA A 51 -5.79 -10.52 4.90
C ALA A 51 -5.90 -11.06 6.34
N GLN A 52 -6.48 -10.28 7.27
CA GLN A 52 -6.55 -10.59 8.71
C GLN A 52 -5.18 -10.96 9.28
N SER A 53 -4.14 -10.29 8.78
CA SER A 53 -2.75 -10.65 9.01
C SER A 53 -2.39 -10.45 10.48
N LYS A 54 -1.75 -11.45 11.08
CA LYS A 54 -1.38 -11.47 12.51
C LYS A 54 0.11 -11.16 12.74
N SER A 55 0.90 -11.02 11.67
CA SER A 55 2.31 -10.71 11.79
C SER A 55 2.86 -9.86 10.65
N LEU A 56 3.90 -9.08 10.93
CA LEU A 56 4.63 -8.31 9.90
C LEU A 56 5.19 -9.21 8.78
N ARG A 57 5.49 -10.49 9.09
CA ARG A 57 5.98 -11.45 8.08
C ARG A 57 4.89 -11.78 7.08
N GLU A 58 3.66 -12.01 7.56
CA GLU A 58 2.52 -12.25 6.69
C GLU A 58 2.16 -11.02 5.87
N ILE A 59 2.27 -9.81 6.43
CA ILE A 59 2.04 -8.57 5.67
C ILE A 59 3.08 -8.44 4.54
N CYS A 60 4.37 -8.46 4.88
CA CYS A 60 5.44 -8.25 3.90
C CYS A 60 5.49 -9.39 2.86
N GLY A 61 5.34 -10.64 3.32
CA GLY A 61 5.34 -11.83 2.46
C GLY A 61 4.08 -11.93 1.59
N GLY A 62 2.91 -11.68 2.17
CA GLY A 62 1.63 -11.68 1.45
C GLY A 62 1.55 -10.58 0.40
N LEU A 63 2.02 -9.38 0.71
CA LEU A 63 2.25 -8.34 -0.28
C LEU A 63 3.23 -8.85 -1.34
N ALA A 64 4.42 -9.32 -0.99
CA ALA A 64 5.40 -9.78 -1.98
C ALA A 64 4.86 -10.86 -2.94
N CYS A 65 4.06 -11.80 -2.43
CA CYS A 65 3.43 -12.87 -3.22
C CYS A 65 2.29 -12.38 -4.12
N THR A 66 1.47 -11.43 -3.65
CA THR A 66 0.35 -10.88 -4.44
C THR A 66 0.80 -9.88 -5.51
N MET A 67 2.10 -9.60 -5.59
CA MET A 67 2.69 -8.44 -6.27
C MET A 67 3.52 -8.80 -7.50
N GLY A 68 2.90 -9.42 -8.51
CA GLY A 68 3.52 -9.55 -9.84
C GLY A 68 3.63 -8.21 -10.61
N LYS A 69 2.82 -7.19 -10.26
CA LYS A 69 2.81 -5.88 -10.94
C LYS A 69 2.42 -4.73 -9.99
N LEU A 70 3.18 -4.45 -8.95
CA LEU A 70 2.96 -3.35 -8.01
C LEU A 70 2.60 -1.97 -8.59
N ARG A 71 3.04 -1.70 -9.83
CA ARG A 71 2.86 -0.43 -10.54
C ARG A 71 1.43 0.12 -10.52
N HIS A 72 0.42 -0.73 -10.57
CA HIS A 72 -0.98 -0.27 -10.60
C HIS A 72 -1.52 0.14 -9.22
N LEU A 73 -0.96 -0.44 -8.15
CA LEU A 73 -1.21 -0.03 -6.77
C LEU A 73 -0.31 1.12 -6.34
N GLY A 74 0.55 1.61 -7.24
CA GLY A 74 1.41 2.78 -7.04
C GLY A 74 2.39 2.66 -5.88
N MET A 75 2.60 1.44 -5.39
CA MET A 75 3.78 1.13 -4.60
C MET A 75 4.91 0.73 -5.54
N LYS A 76 6.15 1.01 -5.16
CA LYS A 76 7.34 0.64 -5.96
C LYS A 76 7.88 -0.74 -5.60
N ALA A 77 7.77 -1.13 -4.34
CA ALA A 77 8.27 -2.40 -3.81
C ALA A 77 7.44 -2.85 -2.60
N ALA A 78 7.57 -4.12 -2.21
CA ALA A 78 7.03 -4.62 -0.95
C ALA A 78 7.67 -3.88 0.23
N PRO A 79 6.91 -3.60 1.31
CA PRO A 79 7.50 -3.06 2.51
C PRO A 79 8.49 -4.06 3.11
N LYS A 80 9.58 -3.54 3.66
CA LYS A 80 10.51 -4.33 4.46
C LYS A 80 9.98 -4.43 5.88
N LYS A 81 10.28 -5.55 6.54
CA LYS A 81 9.86 -5.81 7.92
C LYS A 81 10.38 -4.79 8.94
N SER A 82 11.49 -4.12 8.65
CA SER A 82 12.08 -3.06 9.49
C SER A 82 11.50 -1.67 9.23
N THR A 83 10.59 -1.55 8.27
CA THR A 83 9.98 -0.29 7.83
C THR A 83 8.49 -0.23 8.17
N LEU A 84 7.88 -1.38 8.45
CA LEU A 84 6.48 -1.55 8.83
C LEU A 84 6.34 -1.76 10.34
#